data_AF-A0A976DWS8-F1
#
_entry.id   AF-A0A976DWS8-F1
#
_cell.length_a   1.000
_cell.length_b   1.000
_cell.length_c   1.000
_cell.angle_alpha   90.00
_cell.angle_beta   90.00
_cell.angle_gamma   90.00
#
_symmetry.space_group_name_H-M   'P 1'
#
loop_
_entity.id
_entity.type
_entity.pdbx_description
1 polymer ?
#
loop_
_entity_poly.entity_id
_entity_poly.type
_entity_poly.pdbx_seq_one_letter_code
_entity_poly.pdbx_strand_id
1 'polypeptide(L)'
;EESARRQAEFAERTKLFMDTLDVDEMMAQLLVAEGFTNLEEVAYVDLDELLSIDGFDEGTAGELQARARDYLEAANAKAMENARALGVEDSLVGFEGLTPQMLEALGQDGIKTLEDFATCADWELAGGWTTENGARKKDEGVLEKFDMTLEEAQHLIMTARVMLGWVDPADLEQPVEDDAAEEEEAEV
;
A
#
# COMPACT_ATOMS: atom_id res chain seq x y z
N GLU A 1 1.39 -27.55 -5.91
CA GLU A 1 1.88 -26.16 -5.87
C GLU A 1 1.00 -25.29 -4.99
N GLU A 2 -0.31 -25.20 -5.23
CA GLU A 2 -1.26 -24.43 -4.40
C GLU A 2 -1.23 -24.78 -2.90
N SER A 3 -1.18 -26.06 -2.54
CA SER A 3 -1.10 -26.49 -1.12
C SER A 3 0.23 -26.09 -0.45
N ALA A 4 1.35 -26.10 -1.18
CA ALA A 4 2.64 -25.69 -0.66
C ALA A 4 2.70 -24.17 -0.48
N ARG A 5 2.12 -23.42 -1.43
CA ARG A 5 1.99 -21.96 -1.35
C ARG A 5 1.20 -21.54 -0.11
N ARG A 6 0.02 -22.16 0.12
CA ARG A 6 -0.81 -21.86 1.31
C ARG A 6 -0.10 -22.17 2.62
N GLN A 7 0.68 -23.24 2.69
CA GLN A 7 1.46 -23.56 3.89
C GLN A 7 2.56 -22.52 4.15
N ALA A 8 3.21 -22.04 3.09
CA ALA A 8 4.21 -20.98 3.21
C ALA A 8 3.58 -19.66 3.68
N GLU A 9 2.48 -19.23 3.07
CA GLU A 9 1.72 -18.03 3.46
C GLU A 9 1.25 -18.12 4.92
N PHE A 10 0.75 -19.28 5.34
CA PHE A 10 0.32 -19.51 6.73
C PHE A 10 1.48 -19.38 7.72
N ALA A 11 2.64 -19.97 7.41
CA ALA A 11 3.82 -19.91 8.26
C ALA A 11 4.41 -18.49 8.32
N GLU A 12 4.41 -17.78 7.20
CA GLU A 12 4.87 -16.39 7.10
C GLU A 12 4.00 -15.46 7.97
N ARG A 13 2.67 -15.56 7.85
CA ARG A 13 1.73 -14.75 8.66
C ARG A 13 1.79 -15.11 10.14
N THR A 14 1.93 -16.39 10.46
CA THR A 14 2.11 -16.84 11.86
C THR A 14 3.35 -16.18 12.45
N LYS A 15 4.47 -16.21 11.71
CA LYS A 15 5.72 -15.58 12.14
C LYS A 15 5.58 -14.06 12.27
N LEU A 16 4.89 -13.41 11.32
CA LEU A 16 4.61 -11.98 11.39
C LEU A 16 3.95 -11.62 12.72
N PHE A 17 2.87 -12.30 13.10
CA PHE A 17 2.17 -12.00 14.36
C PHE A 17 3.01 -12.33 15.60
N MET A 18 3.77 -13.41 15.60
CA MET A 18 4.69 -13.71 16.70
C MET A 18 5.76 -12.62 16.88
N ASP A 19 6.40 -12.20 15.80
CA ASP A 19 7.50 -11.23 15.83
C ASP A 19 7.03 -9.81 16.22
N THR A 20 5.75 -9.49 16.00
CA THR A 20 5.23 -8.12 16.13
C THR A 20 4.24 -7.91 17.27
N LEU A 21 3.42 -8.91 17.61
CA LEU A 21 2.42 -8.84 18.69
C LEU A 21 2.90 -9.46 20.02
N ASP A 22 4.10 -10.05 20.04
CA ASP A 22 4.66 -10.77 21.19
C ASP A 22 3.67 -11.83 21.73
N VAL A 23 3.22 -12.68 20.82
CA VAL A 23 2.33 -13.81 21.10
C VAL A 23 3.02 -15.13 20.82
N ASP A 24 2.54 -16.20 21.45
CA ASP A 24 3.00 -17.55 21.15
C ASP A 24 2.49 -18.05 19.78
N GLU A 25 3.07 -19.16 19.33
CA GLU A 25 2.73 -19.77 18.05
C GLU A 25 1.26 -20.19 17.98
N MET A 26 0.66 -20.64 19.08
CA MET A 26 -0.74 -21.09 19.09
C MET A 26 -1.69 -19.91 18.85
N MET A 27 -1.49 -18.79 19.56
CA MET A 27 -2.28 -17.58 19.37
C MET A 27 -2.10 -16.98 17.96
N ALA A 28 -0.86 -16.95 17.46
CA ALA A 28 -0.60 -16.48 16.11
C ALA A 28 -1.29 -17.36 15.05
N GLN A 29 -1.25 -18.69 15.21
CA GLN A 29 -1.95 -19.61 14.31
C GLN A 29 -3.46 -19.44 14.34
N LEU A 30 -4.05 -19.13 15.51
CA LEU A 30 -5.49 -18.84 15.63
C LEU A 30 -5.87 -17.58 14.83
N LEU A 31 -5.09 -16.49 14.96
CA LEU A 31 -5.30 -15.28 14.16
C LEU A 31 -5.27 -15.59 12.65
N VAL A 32 -4.26 -16.33 12.19
CA VAL A 32 -4.16 -16.69 10.76
C VAL A 32 -5.31 -17.60 10.32
N ALA A 33 -5.75 -18.51 11.19
CA ALA A 33 -6.86 -19.43 10.89
C ALA A 33 -8.20 -18.70 10.74
N GLU A 34 -8.40 -17.62 11.49
CA GLU A 34 -9.57 -16.74 11.39
C GLU A 34 -9.49 -15.78 10.19
N GLY A 35 -8.34 -15.74 9.53
CA GLY A 35 -8.16 -15.06 8.26
C GLY A 35 -7.34 -13.77 8.33
N PHE A 36 -6.86 -13.37 9.51
CA PHE A 36 -6.01 -12.19 9.66
C PHE A 36 -4.72 -12.36 8.84
N THR A 37 -4.41 -11.37 8.02
CA THR A 37 -3.31 -11.40 7.07
C THR A 37 -2.19 -10.42 7.40
N ASN A 38 -2.51 -9.34 8.13
CA ASN A 38 -1.60 -8.25 8.45
C ASN A 38 -1.96 -7.58 9.79
N LEU A 39 -1.11 -6.66 10.24
CA LEU A 39 -1.29 -5.96 11.52
C LEU A 39 -2.41 -4.91 11.52
N GLU A 40 -2.70 -4.29 10.38
CA GLU A 40 -3.74 -3.27 10.25
C GLU A 40 -5.12 -3.89 10.54
N GLU A 41 -5.37 -5.08 10.00
CA GLU A 41 -6.60 -5.84 10.30
C GLU A 41 -6.71 -6.10 11.81
N VAL A 42 -5.65 -6.60 12.46
CA VAL A 42 -5.70 -6.85 13.92
C VAL A 42 -5.90 -5.54 14.70
N ALA A 43 -5.24 -4.46 14.30
CA ALA A 43 -5.27 -3.17 14.99
C ALA A 43 -6.64 -2.49 14.96
N TYR A 44 -7.38 -2.64 13.85
CA TYR A 44 -8.57 -1.81 13.55
C TYR A 44 -9.85 -2.59 13.30
N VAL A 45 -9.82 -3.92 13.31
CA VAL A 45 -11.04 -4.74 13.29
C VAL A 45 -11.95 -4.45 14.48
N ASP A 46 -13.24 -4.72 14.34
CA ASP A 46 -14.16 -4.73 15.48
C ASP A 46 -13.69 -5.75 16.53
N LEU A 47 -13.71 -5.34 17.80
CA LEU A 47 -13.27 -6.18 18.91
C LEU A 47 -14.02 -7.52 18.97
N ASP A 48 -15.29 -7.52 18.58
CA ASP A 48 -16.14 -8.72 18.52
C ASP A 48 -15.60 -9.78 17.56
N GLU A 49 -14.88 -9.41 16.50
CA GLU A 49 -14.24 -10.38 15.60
C GLU A 49 -13.09 -11.10 16.30
N LEU A 50 -12.27 -10.38 17.06
CA LEU A 50 -11.21 -10.98 17.88
C LEU A 50 -11.76 -11.81 19.04
N LEU A 51 -12.91 -11.43 19.59
CA LEU A 51 -13.60 -12.21 20.64
C LEU A 51 -14.26 -13.49 20.12
N SER A 52 -14.49 -13.58 18.81
CA SER A 52 -15.02 -14.80 18.19
C SER A 52 -13.99 -15.94 18.15
N ILE A 53 -12.70 -15.61 18.30
CA ILE A 53 -11.59 -16.56 18.28
C ILE A 53 -11.57 -17.37 19.57
N ASP A 54 -11.56 -18.70 19.46
CA ASP A 54 -11.56 -19.57 20.63
C ASP A 54 -10.33 -19.32 21.53
N GLY A 55 -10.59 -19.09 22.82
CA GLY A 55 -9.55 -18.80 23.81
C GLY A 55 -9.20 -17.31 23.96
N PHE A 56 -9.80 -16.41 23.19
CA PHE A 56 -9.59 -14.96 23.35
C PHE A 56 -10.67 -14.37 24.27
N ASP A 57 -10.26 -13.46 25.17
CA ASP A 57 -11.16 -12.68 26.01
C ASP A 57 -10.99 -11.17 25.74
N GLU A 58 -11.85 -10.34 26.32
CA GLU A 58 -11.82 -8.87 26.10
C GLU A 58 -10.47 -8.25 26.45
N GLY A 59 -9.79 -8.77 27.47
CA GLY A 59 -8.47 -8.31 27.86
C GLY A 59 -7.42 -8.65 26.80
N THR A 60 -7.37 -9.91 26.39
CA THR A 60 -6.42 -10.40 25.39
C THR A 60 -6.63 -9.72 24.04
N ALA A 61 -7.88 -9.65 23.57
CA ALA A 61 -8.20 -8.99 22.31
C ALA A 61 -7.83 -7.50 22.35
N GLY A 62 -8.18 -6.79 23.43
CA GLY A 62 -7.81 -5.39 23.60
C GLY A 62 -6.30 -5.15 23.64
N GLU A 63 -5.55 -6.05 24.30
CA GLU A 63 -4.07 -6.00 24.32
C GLU A 63 -3.48 -6.23 22.93
N LEU A 64 -4.00 -7.18 22.15
CA LEU A 64 -3.53 -7.42 20.79
C LEU A 64 -3.72 -6.20 19.90
N GLN A 65 -4.89 -5.57 19.96
CA GLN A 65 -5.14 -4.33 19.21
C GLN A 65 -4.22 -3.20 19.64
N ALA A 66 -3.96 -3.06 20.94
CA ALA A 66 -3.04 -2.05 21.46
C ALA A 66 -1.61 -2.30 20.94
N ARG A 67 -1.09 -3.52 21.05
CA ARG A 67 0.25 -3.87 20.57
C ARG A 67 0.39 -3.71 19.05
N ALA A 68 -0.63 -4.11 18.29
CA ALA A 68 -0.65 -3.93 16.84
C ALA A 68 -0.53 -2.45 16.48
N ARG A 69 -1.34 -1.58 17.11
CA ARG A 69 -1.27 -0.12 16.91
C ARG A 69 0.08 0.47 17.33
N ASP A 70 0.58 0.12 18.51
CA ASP A 70 1.87 0.59 18.99
C ASP A 70 3.00 0.21 18.02
N TYR A 71 2.95 -1.01 17.47
CA TYR A 71 3.93 -1.47 16.48
C TYR A 71 3.82 -0.67 15.17
N LEU A 72 2.61 -0.46 14.66
CA LEU A 72 2.36 0.32 13.44
C LEU A 72 2.82 1.78 13.61
N GLU A 73 2.52 2.40 14.76
CA GLU A 73 2.97 3.75 15.09
C GLU A 73 4.50 3.84 15.16
N ALA A 74 5.16 2.88 15.81
CA ALA A 74 6.61 2.82 15.88
C ALA A 74 7.26 2.61 14.50
N ALA A 75 6.67 1.74 13.67
CA ALA A 75 7.11 1.50 12.29
C ALA A 75 6.96 2.77 11.44
N ASN A 76 5.84 3.48 11.57
CA ASN A 76 5.57 4.74 10.86
C ASN A 76 6.52 5.85 11.31
N ALA A 77 6.79 5.98 12.61
CA ALA A 77 7.76 6.95 13.12
C ALA A 77 9.18 6.69 12.57
N LYS A 78 9.59 5.41 12.55
CA LYS A 78 10.89 5.00 12.00
C LYS A 78 10.96 5.22 10.49
N ALA A 79 9.92 4.86 9.75
CA ALA A 79 9.85 5.09 8.31
C ALA A 79 9.95 6.60 8.00
N MET A 80 9.28 7.43 8.79
CA MET A 80 9.37 8.88 8.66
C MET A 80 10.80 9.39 8.93
N GLU A 81 11.46 8.91 9.99
CA GLU A 81 12.86 9.25 10.27
C GLU A 81 13.78 8.86 9.09
N ASN A 82 13.60 7.66 8.54
CA ASN A 82 14.37 7.18 7.40
C ASN A 82 14.10 8.02 6.14
N ALA A 83 12.84 8.33 5.84
CA ALA A 83 12.48 9.20 4.73
C ALA A 83 13.16 10.57 4.84
N ARG A 84 13.16 11.18 6.04
CA ARG A 84 13.89 12.42 6.30
C ARG A 84 15.40 12.27 6.11
N ALA A 85 15.98 11.17 6.57
CA ALA A 85 17.41 10.88 6.39
C ALA A 85 17.79 10.69 4.90
N LEU A 86 16.87 10.20 4.08
CA LEU A 86 17.01 10.08 2.63
C LEU A 86 16.84 11.43 1.90
N GLY A 87 16.40 12.47 2.61
CA GLY A 87 16.22 13.82 2.10
C GLY A 87 14.82 14.11 1.58
N VAL A 88 13.81 13.34 1.97
CA VAL A 88 12.42 13.65 1.64
C VAL A 88 11.99 14.96 2.30
N GLU A 89 11.51 15.89 1.47
CA GLU A 89 11.20 17.27 1.86
C GLU A 89 9.77 17.41 2.39
N ASP A 90 9.53 18.51 3.13
CA ASP A 90 8.21 18.83 3.69
C ASP A 90 7.11 18.93 2.62
N SER A 91 7.47 19.30 1.38
CA SER A 91 6.53 19.37 0.26
C SER A 91 5.89 18.02 -0.04
N LEU A 92 6.66 16.93 0.03
CA LEU A 92 6.14 15.58 -0.18
C LEU A 92 5.58 14.98 1.12
N VAL A 93 6.19 15.26 2.28
CA VAL A 93 5.67 14.76 3.56
C VAL A 93 4.29 15.32 3.90
N GLY A 94 4.01 16.57 3.52
CA GLY A 94 2.71 17.20 3.73
C GLY A 94 1.65 16.82 2.69
N PHE A 95 2.00 15.99 1.70
CA PHE A 95 1.07 15.58 0.66
C PHE A 95 0.10 14.50 1.18
N GLU A 96 -1.20 14.75 1.04
CA GLU A 96 -2.24 13.83 1.49
C GLU A 96 -2.26 12.56 0.62
N GLY A 97 -2.58 11.42 1.24
CA GLY A 97 -2.66 10.13 0.55
C GLY A 97 -1.35 9.32 0.53
N LEU A 98 -0.26 9.82 1.13
CA LEU A 98 0.98 9.06 1.32
C LEU A 98 1.21 8.71 2.79
N THR A 99 1.47 7.43 3.08
CA THR A 99 1.86 6.99 4.41
C THR A 99 3.36 7.21 4.65
N PRO A 100 3.84 7.25 5.91
CA PRO A 100 5.26 7.35 6.22
C PRO A 100 6.12 6.25 5.57
N GLN A 101 5.58 5.03 5.44
CA GLN A 101 6.24 3.90 4.80
C GLN A 101 6.33 4.08 3.27
N MET A 102 5.29 4.64 2.65
CA MET A 102 5.33 5.03 1.23
C MET A 102 6.38 6.13 0.99
N LEU A 103 6.43 7.14 1.86
CA LEU A 103 7.43 8.23 1.79
C LEU A 103 8.87 7.70 1.91
N GLU A 104 9.10 6.72 2.77
CA GLU A 104 10.40 6.04 2.84
C GLU A 104 10.75 5.33 1.52
N ALA A 105 9.80 4.59 0.94
CA ALA A 105 10.00 3.89 -0.32
C ALA A 105 10.30 4.86 -1.49
N LEU A 106 9.53 5.96 -1.59
CA LEU A 106 9.76 7.03 -2.55
C LEU A 106 11.15 7.65 -2.38
N GLY A 107 11.54 7.95 -1.13
CA GLY A 107 12.86 8.49 -0.83
C GLY A 107 14.02 7.57 -1.21
N GLN A 108 13.83 6.25 -1.10
CA GLN A 108 14.80 5.24 -1.54
C GLN A 108 14.96 5.23 -3.06
N ASP A 109 13.87 5.48 -3.79
CA ASP A 109 13.86 5.59 -5.26
C ASP A 109 14.31 6.98 -5.77
N GLY A 110 14.58 7.91 -4.85
CA GLY A 110 15.07 9.25 -5.16
C GLY A 110 13.97 10.29 -5.38
N ILE A 111 12.71 9.93 -5.20
CA ILE A 111 11.56 10.84 -5.23
C ILE A 111 11.46 11.52 -3.85
N LYS A 112 11.85 12.81 -3.78
CA LYS A 112 12.05 13.50 -2.49
C LYS A 112 11.17 14.72 -2.31
N THR A 113 10.71 15.31 -3.41
CA THR A 113 9.89 16.51 -3.42
C THR A 113 8.53 16.23 -4.05
N LEU A 114 7.56 17.12 -3.81
CA LEU A 114 6.27 17.07 -4.49
C LEU A 114 6.43 17.21 -6.00
N GLU A 115 7.40 18.01 -6.46
CA GLU A 115 7.76 18.16 -7.86
C GLU A 115 8.27 16.85 -8.46
N ASP A 116 9.20 16.15 -7.80
CA ASP A 116 9.69 14.84 -8.28
C ASP A 116 8.51 13.87 -8.43
N PHE A 117 7.66 13.79 -7.41
CA PHE A 117 6.49 12.92 -7.40
C PHE A 117 5.49 13.26 -8.53
N ALA A 118 5.25 14.55 -8.80
CA ALA A 118 4.38 14.98 -9.89
C ALA A 118 4.91 14.65 -11.29
N THR A 119 6.23 14.43 -11.44
CA THR A 119 6.83 14.01 -12.71
C THR A 119 6.71 12.51 -12.97
N CYS A 120 6.44 11.70 -11.94
CA CYS A 120 6.26 10.27 -12.09
C CYS A 120 5.10 9.93 -13.04
N ALA A 121 5.22 8.80 -13.70
CA ALA A 121 4.10 8.12 -14.30
C ALA A 121 3.38 7.24 -13.26
N ASP A 122 2.09 7.02 -13.48
CA ASP A 122 1.22 6.15 -12.68
C ASP A 122 1.78 4.72 -12.56
N TRP A 123 2.26 4.15 -13.66
CA TRP A 123 2.85 2.82 -13.70
C TRP A 123 4.21 2.71 -12.99
N GLU A 124 4.95 3.81 -12.82
CA GLU A 124 6.19 3.81 -12.02
C GLU A 124 5.87 3.64 -10.52
N LEU A 125 4.69 4.07 -10.09
CA LEU A 125 4.24 3.92 -8.70
C LEU A 125 3.49 2.61 -8.48
N ALA A 126 2.49 2.32 -9.32
CA ALA A 126 1.60 1.17 -9.17
C ALA A 126 2.16 -0.14 -9.78
N GLY A 127 3.16 -0.04 -10.64
CA GLY A 127 3.69 -1.17 -11.40
C GLY A 127 2.87 -1.46 -12.65
N GLY A 128 3.41 -2.30 -13.52
CA GLY A 128 2.81 -2.57 -14.81
C GLY A 128 3.43 -3.74 -15.55
N TRP A 129 3.00 -3.89 -16.81
CA TRP A 129 3.53 -4.90 -17.71
C TRP A 129 3.95 -4.26 -19.01
N THR A 130 5.23 -4.38 -19.35
CA THR A 130 5.74 -4.01 -20.66
C THR A 130 5.95 -5.24 -21.55
N THR A 131 6.00 -5.03 -22.86
CA THR A 131 6.35 -6.09 -23.82
C THR A 131 7.70 -5.77 -24.43
N GLU A 132 8.70 -6.59 -24.14
CA GLU A 132 10.04 -6.47 -24.70
C GLU A 132 10.33 -7.74 -25.51
N ASN A 133 10.63 -7.59 -26.81
CA ASN A 133 10.89 -8.70 -27.74
C ASN A 133 9.78 -9.77 -27.80
N GLY A 134 8.52 -9.37 -27.63
CA GLY A 134 7.36 -10.27 -27.67
C GLY A 134 7.12 -11.08 -26.38
N ALA A 135 7.90 -10.83 -25.32
CA ALA A 135 7.67 -11.37 -23.99
C ALA A 135 7.09 -10.29 -23.07
N ARG A 136 6.07 -10.65 -22.28
CA ARG A 136 5.57 -9.79 -21.20
C ARG A 136 6.57 -9.80 -20.05
N LYS A 137 7.02 -8.62 -19.64
CA LYS A 137 7.88 -8.39 -18.49
C LYS A 137 7.09 -7.59 -17.45
N LYS A 138 7.22 -7.96 -16.18
CA LYS A 138 6.65 -7.20 -15.07
C LYS A 138 7.62 -6.08 -14.72
N ASP A 139 7.11 -4.85 -14.65
CA ASP A 139 7.82 -3.70 -14.13
C ASP A 139 7.20 -3.39 -12.75
N GLU A 140 8.02 -3.48 -11.71
CA GLU A 140 7.57 -3.35 -10.33
C GLU A 140 7.48 -1.88 -9.96
N GLY A 141 6.32 -1.45 -9.47
CA GLY A 141 6.10 -0.08 -9.05
C GLY A 141 6.69 0.19 -7.67
N VAL A 142 7.16 1.43 -7.44
CA VAL A 142 7.75 1.84 -6.15
C VAL A 142 6.78 1.63 -4.99
N LEU A 143 5.48 1.82 -5.23
CA LEU A 143 4.40 1.72 -4.25
C LEU A 143 3.50 0.49 -4.44
N GLU A 144 3.78 -0.38 -5.43
CA GLU A 144 2.97 -1.57 -5.73
C GLU A 144 2.80 -2.48 -4.51
N LYS A 145 3.85 -2.59 -3.67
CA LYS A 145 3.83 -3.38 -2.43
C LYS A 145 2.88 -2.88 -1.34
N PHE A 146 2.33 -1.67 -1.49
CA PHE A 146 1.34 -1.08 -0.61
C PHE A 146 -0.06 -1.09 -1.24
N ASP A 147 -0.28 -2.00 -2.19
CA ASP A 147 -1.53 -2.16 -2.95
C ASP A 147 -1.93 -0.91 -3.75
N MET A 148 -0.96 -0.05 -4.07
CA MET A 148 -1.18 1.14 -4.91
C MET A 148 -1.66 0.73 -6.30
N THR A 149 -2.88 1.10 -6.64
CA THR A 149 -3.44 0.87 -7.98
C THR A 149 -3.02 1.95 -8.97
N LEU A 150 -3.12 1.66 -10.27
CA LEU A 150 -2.86 2.64 -11.33
C LEU A 150 -3.78 3.86 -11.23
N GLU A 151 -5.05 3.64 -10.92
CA GLU A 151 -6.04 4.71 -10.76
C GLU A 151 -5.70 5.62 -9.57
N GLU A 152 -5.36 5.04 -8.43
CA GLU A 152 -4.94 5.81 -7.25
C GLU A 152 -3.64 6.56 -7.49
N ALA A 153 -2.64 5.91 -8.11
CA ALA A 153 -1.38 6.54 -8.49
C ALA A 153 -1.62 7.72 -9.43
N GLN A 154 -2.44 7.54 -10.46
CA GLN A 154 -2.83 8.59 -11.40
C GLN A 154 -3.50 9.75 -10.66
N HIS A 155 -4.47 9.47 -9.79
CA HIS A 155 -5.16 10.49 -9.01
C HIS A 155 -4.19 11.29 -8.11
N LEU A 156 -3.28 10.62 -7.40
CA LEU A 156 -2.28 11.26 -6.55
C LEU A 156 -1.33 12.14 -7.36
N ILE A 157 -0.81 11.64 -8.49
CA ILE A 157 0.08 12.40 -9.37
C ILE A 157 -0.65 13.63 -9.92
N MET A 158 -1.89 13.47 -10.39
CA MET A 158 -2.68 14.58 -10.91
C MET A 158 -3.01 15.62 -9.84
N THR A 159 -3.28 15.18 -8.61
CA THR A 159 -3.47 16.08 -7.46
C THR A 159 -2.20 16.87 -7.17
N ALA A 160 -1.03 16.21 -7.16
CA ALA A 160 0.26 16.89 -6.98
C ALA A 160 0.52 17.94 -8.08
N ARG A 161 0.24 17.59 -9.34
CA ARG A 161 0.37 18.52 -10.49
C ARG A 161 -0.52 19.74 -10.35
N VAL A 162 -1.75 19.57 -9.85
CA VAL A 162 -2.67 20.69 -9.58
C VAL A 162 -2.16 21.56 -8.43
N MET A 163 -1.68 20.96 -7.33
CA MET A 163 -1.08 21.71 -6.22
C MET A 163 0.13 22.55 -6.65
N LEU A 164 0.91 22.06 -7.61
CA LEU A 164 2.04 22.77 -8.23
C LEU A 164 1.63 23.76 -9.32
N GLY A 165 0.35 23.79 -9.71
CA GLY A 165 -0.18 24.65 -10.77
C GLY A 165 0.25 24.23 -12.18
N TRP A 166 0.64 22.97 -12.39
CA TRP A 166 0.99 22.43 -13.72
C TRP A 166 -0.24 22.06 -14.53
N VAL A 167 -1.33 21.73 -13.83
CA VAL A 167 -2.63 21.34 -14.40
C VAL A 167 -3.72 22.22 -13.75
N ASP A 168 -4.74 22.58 -14.52
CA ASP A 168 -5.90 23.30 -13.98
C ASP A 168 -6.78 22.32 -13.18
N PRO A 169 -7.23 22.68 -11.96
CA PRO A 169 -8.17 21.85 -11.20
C PRO A 169 -9.41 21.41 -11.99
N ALA A 170 -9.87 22.21 -12.96
CA ALA A 170 -11.00 21.87 -13.82
C ALA A 170 -10.74 20.66 -14.73
N ASP A 171 -9.47 20.29 -14.95
CA ASP A 171 -9.08 19.12 -15.74
C ASP A 171 -9.10 17.81 -14.92
N LEU A 172 -9.23 17.88 -13.58
CA LEU A 172 -9.39 16.70 -12.72
C LEU A 172 -10.81 16.09 -12.78
N GLU A 173 -11.82 16.91 -13.07
CA GLU A 173 -13.23 16.49 -13.07
C GLU A 173 -13.68 15.89 -14.41
N GLN A 174 -12.82 15.90 -15.43
CA GLN A 174 -13.15 15.29 -16.71
C GLN A 174 -12.87 13.78 -16.62
N PRO A 175 -13.90 12.91 -16.75
CA PRO A 175 -13.64 11.50 -16.93
C PRO A 175 -12.70 11.37 -18.13
N VAL A 176 -11.65 10.57 -17.98
CA VAL A 176 -10.78 10.18 -19.08
C VAL A 176 -11.70 9.70 -20.20
N GLU A 177 -11.89 10.51 -21.24
CA GLU A 177 -12.61 10.07 -22.42
C GLU A 177 -11.78 8.91 -22.96
N ASP A 178 -12.32 7.71 -22.83
CA ASP A 178 -11.86 6.51 -23.50
C ASP A 178 -11.75 6.89 -24.98
N ASP A 179 -10.52 7.09 -25.46
CA ASP A 179 -10.23 7.37 -26.87
C ASP A 179 -10.39 6.05 -27.65
N ALA A 180 -11.60 5.49 -27.57
CA ALA A 180 -12.10 4.45 -28.44
C ALA A 180 -12.52 5.13 -29.74
N ALA A 181 -11.52 5.49 -30.55
CA ALA A 181 -11.74 5.95 -31.90
C ALA A 181 -12.51 4.88 -32.68
N GLU A 182 -13.76 5.24 -32.98
CA GLU A 182 -14.73 4.62 -33.86
C GLU A 182 -14.08 4.12 -35.18
N GLU A 183 -14.07 2.81 -35.41
CA GLU A 183 -13.97 2.28 -36.77
C GLU A 183 -15.33 2.47 -37.45
N GLU A 184 -15.49 3.60 -38.14
CA GLU A 184 -16.63 3.89 -39.00
C GLU A 184 -16.80 2.83 -40.08
N GLU A 185 -18.05 2.34 -40.18
CA GLU A 185 -18.57 1.52 -41.27
C GLU A 185 -18.33 2.16 -42.64
N ALA A 186 -17.57 1.48 -43.51
CA ALA A 186 -17.54 1.78 -44.94
C ALA A 186 -18.42 0.77 -45.70
N GLU A 187 -19.72 1.08 -45.79
CA GLU A 187 -20.63 0.49 -46.77
C GLU A 187 -20.70 1.42 -47.99
N VAL A 188 -20.00 1.08 -49.09
CA VAL A 188 -20.40 1.42 -50.48
C VAL A 188 -19.90 0.34 -51.45
#